data_AF-A0A529HHH9-F1
#
_entry.id   AF-A0A529HHH9-F1
#
_cell.length_a   1.000
_cell.length_b   1.000
_cell.length_c   1.000
_cell.angle_alpha   90.00
_cell.angle_beta   90.00
_cell.angle_gamma   90.00
#
_symmetry.space_group_name_H-M   'P 1'
#
loop_
_entity.id
_entity.type
_entity.pdbx_description
1 polymer ?
#
loop_
_entity_poly.entity_id
_entity_poly.type
_entity_poly.pdbx_seq_one_letter_code
_entity_poly.pdbx_strand_id
1 'polypeptide(L)'
;MSGDVFGNGMLLSPQTRLIAAFDHRDIFIDPDPDMAASMAERERMFALPRSSWQDYDKSKLSQGGVIVSRNQKSITLPPAAAAAIGLGKTTATPVEIMNAILKAPVDLLWFGGIGTY
;
A
#
# COMPACT_ATOMS: atom_id res chain seq x y z
N MET A 1 -1.71 -4.88 -13.32
CA MET A 1 -1.26 -5.43 -12.03
C MET A 1 0.16 -4.98 -11.81
N SER A 2 0.35 -4.07 -10.85
CA SER A 2 1.66 -3.53 -10.52
C SER A 2 2.30 -4.32 -9.39
N GLY A 3 3.28 -5.19 -9.70
CA GLY A 3 3.99 -5.95 -8.67
C GLY A 3 3.17 -7.10 -8.06
N ASP A 4 2.36 -7.77 -8.90
CA ASP A 4 1.49 -8.93 -8.64
C ASP A 4 1.68 -9.68 -7.29
N VAL A 5 0.82 -9.40 -6.29
CA VAL A 5 0.67 -10.27 -5.10
C VAL A 5 -0.72 -10.31 -4.44
N PHE A 6 -1.77 -9.75 -5.06
CA PHE A 6 -3.10 -9.90 -4.48
C PHE A 6 -3.48 -11.39 -4.50
N GLY A 7 -3.34 -12.10 -5.62
CA GLY A 7 -3.77 -13.50 -5.74
C GLY A 7 -2.99 -14.56 -4.95
N ASN A 8 -1.66 -14.44 -4.83
CA ASN A 8 -0.81 -15.58 -4.45
C ASN A 8 -0.41 -15.66 -2.98
N GLY A 9 -0.51 -14.56 -2.22
CA GLY A 9 -0.09 -14.53 -0.82
C GLY A 9 -1.00 -13.67 0.05
N MET A 10 -1.28 -12.44 -0.39
CA MET A 10 -2.03 -11.49 0.42
C MET A 10 -3.53 -11.83 0.53
N LEU A 11 -4.09 -12.59 -0.42
CA LEU A 11 -5.45 -13.12 -0.32
C LEU A 11 -5.53 -14.49 0.36
N LEU A 12 -4.41 -15.04 0.88
CA LEU A 12 -4.43 -16.34 1.58
C LEU A 12 -4.74 -16.21 3.07
N SER A 13 -4.82 -14.99 3.62
CA SER A 13 -5.12 -14.78 5.04
C SER A 13 -6.04 -13.56 5.25
N PRO A 14 -7.21 -13.75 5.89
CA PRO A 14 -8.10 -12.65 6.29
C PRO A 14 -7.54 -11.83 7.46
N GLN A 15 -6.42 -12.26 8.07
CA GLN A 15 -5.76 -11.54 9.16
C GLN A 15 -4.70 -10.54 8.65
N THR A 16 -4.58 -10.38 7.34
CA THR A 16 -3.62 -9.44 6.75
C THR A 16 -4.09 -8.01 6.96
N ARG A 17 -3.38 -7.26 7.82
CA ARG A 17 -3.55 -5.82 7.99
C ARG A 17 -2.55 -5.07 7.10
N LEU A 18 -2.97 -4.73 5.88
CA LEU A 18 -2.09 -4.11 4.89
C LEU A 18 -1.84 -2.62 5.19
N ILE A 19 -0.70 -2.30 5.79
CA ILE A 19 -0.35 -0.91 6.13
C ILE A 19 0.16 -0.11 4.92
N ALA A 20 0.99 -0.72 4.07
CA ALA A 20 1.56 -0.01 2.93
C ALA A 20 1.93 -0.97 1.80
N ALA A 21 1.92 -0.44 0.58
CA ALA A 21 2.41 -1.12 -0.61
C ALA A 21 2.90 -0.08 -1.62
N PHE A 22 3.81 -0.47 -2.51
CA PHE A 22 4.23 0.39 -3.61
C PHE A 22 4.69 -0.42 -4.80
N ASP A 23 4.70 0.24 -5.95
CA ASP A 23 5.19 -0.34 -7.19
C ASP A 23 5.88 0.72 -8.07
N HIS A 24 5.95 0.48 -9.38
CA HIS A 24 6.55 1.40 -10.34
C HIS A 24 5.70 2.66 -10.63
N ARG A 25 4.41 2.65 -10.29
CA ARG A 25 3.40 3.69 -10.55
C ARG A 25 2.92 4.37 -9.28
N ASP A 26 2.55 3.58 -8.26
CA ASP A 26 1.77 4.07 -7.12
C ASP A 26 2.41 3.70 -5.77
N ILE A 27 2.07 4.49 -4.76
CA ILE A 27 2.31 4.23 -3.34
C ILE A 27 0.96 4.25 -2.64
N PHE A 28 0.65 3.17 -1.93
CA PHE A 28 -0.52 2.96 -1.09
C PHE A 28 -0.08 2.98 0.38
N ILE A 29 -0.80 3.73 1.22
CA ILE A 29 -0.63 3.71 2.68
C ILE A 29 -2.00 3.78 3.31
N ASP A 30 -2.29 2.84 4.20
CA ASP A 30 -3.52 2.81 5.00
C ASP A 30 -3.13 2.67 6.49
N PRO A 31 -3.34 3.71 7.33
CA PRO A 31 -2.82 3.71 8.70
C PRO A 31 -3.55 2.76 9.64
N ASP A 32 -4.84 2.51 9.42
CA ASP A 32 -5.66 1.64 10.25
C ASP A 32 -6.71 0.85 9.45
N PRO A 33 -6.28 -0.02 8.51
CA PRO A 33 -7.19 -0.70 7.60
C PRO A 33 -8.11 -1.68 8.35
N ASP A 34 -9.39 -1.68 8.00
CA ASP A 34 -10.29 -2.78 8.35
C ASP A 34 -9.87 -4.02 7.55
N MET A 35 -9.50 -5.10 8.25
CA MET A 35 -8.96 -6.30 7.61
C MET A 35 -9.97 -6.99 6.69
N ALA A 36 -11.24 -7.04 7.08
CA ALA A 36 -12.28 -7.71 6.30
C ALA A 36 -12.66 -6.90 5.05
N ALA A 37 -12.87 -5.60 5.20
CA ALA A 37 -13.22 -4.70 4.10
C ALA A 37 -12.06 -4.57 3.11
N SER A 38 -10.83 -4.41 3.60
CA SER A 38 -9.65 -4.33 2.73
C SER A 38 -9.34 -5.66 2.03
N MET A 39 -9.63 -6.81 2.66
CA MET A 39 -9.54 -8.12 2.01
C MET A 39 -10.52 -8.22 0.84
N ALA A 40 -11.81 -7.96 1.08
CA ALA A 40 -12.84 -8.01 0.04
C ALA A 40 -12.53 -7.07 -1.13
N GLU A 41 -11.98 -5.89 -0.85
CA GLU A 41 -11.59 -4.94 -1.89
C GLU A 41 -10.40 -5.44 -2.72
N ARG A 42 -9.41 -6.08 -2.08
CA ARG A 42 -8.28 -6.72 -2.78
C ARG A 42 -8.74 -7.90 -3.64
N GLU A 43 -9.71 -8.69 -3.19
CA GLU A 43 -10.33 -9.76 -3.99
C GLU A 43 -11.02 -9.19 -5.23
N ARG A 44 -11.81 -8.13 -5.06
CA ARG A 44 -12.47 -7.42 -6.17
C ARG A 44 -11.44 -6.92 -7.18
N MET A 45 -10.37 -6.26 -6.72
CA MET A 45 -9.30 -5.76 -7.57
C MET A 45 -8.54 -6.87 -8.29
N PHE A 46 -8.39 -8.04 -7.67
CA PHE A 46 -7.75 -9.21 -8.27
C PHE A 46 -8.59 -9.78 -9.42
N ALA A 47 -9.92 -9.73 -9.33
CA ALA A 47 -10.82 -10.18 -10.39
C ALA A 47 -10.87 -9.24 -11.62
N LEU A 48 -10.26 -8.05 -11.56
CA LEU A 48 -10.23 -7.13 -12.70
C LEU A 48 -9.23 -7.59 -13.78
N PRO A 49 -9.59 -7.52 -15.09
CA PRO A 49 -8.68 -7.91 -16.17
C PRO A 49 -7.34 -7.18 -16.17
N ARG A 50 -7.33 -5.93 -15.71
CA ARG A 50 -6.13 -5.13 -15.42
C ARG A 50 -6.45 -4.22 -14.23
N SER A 51 -5.57 -4.21 -13.24
CA SER A 51 -5.68 -3.34 -12.07
C SER A 51 -4.38 -2.61 -11.71
N SER A 52 -4.52 -1.59 -10.88
CA SER A 52 -3.52 -0.72 -10.27
C SER A 52 -4.04 -0.28 -8.89
N TRP A 53 -3.18 0.28 -8.03
CA TRP A 53 -3.68 0.83 -6.77
C TRP A 53 -4.67 1.97 -6.96
N GLN A 54 -4.65 2.66 -8.12
CA GLN A 54 -5.67 3.66 -8.43
C GLN A 54 -7.08 3.07 -8.60
N ASP A 55 -7.21 1.77 -8.83
CA ASP A 55 -8.50 1.09 -8.94
C ASP A 55 -9.09 0.69 -7.57
N TYR A 56 -8.34 0.87 -6.47
CA TYR A 56 -8.79 0.61 -5.11
C TYR A 56 -9.89 1.60 -4.71
N ASP A 57 -10.99 1.08 -4.17
CA ASP A 57 -12.08 1.89 -3.64
C ASP A 57 -11.61 2.66 -2.40
N LYS A 58 -11.34 3.95 -2.60
CA LYS A 58 -10.84 4.86 -1.54
C LYS A 58 -11.82 5.03 -0.38
N SER A 59 -13.10 4.67 -0.54
CA SER A 59 -14.05 4.64 0.58
C SER A 59 -13.75 3.54 1.60
N LYS A 60 -12.92 2.56 1.23
CA LYS A 60 -12.47 1.47 2.11
C LYS A 60 -11.16 1.77 2.84
N LEU A 61 -10.50 2.88 2.50
CA LEU A 61 -9.33 3.33 3.24
C LEU A 61 -9.76 3.84 4.61
N SER A 62 -8.94 3.58 5.62
CA SER A 62 -9.13 4.20 6.92
C SER A 62 -8.92 5.71 6.87
N GLN A 63 -9.27 6.40 7.96
CA GLN A 63 -9.08 7.84 8.05
C GLN A 63 -7.60 8.21 7.91
N GLY A 64 -7.28 8.98 6.87
CA GLY A 64 -5.91 9.38 6.56
C GLY A 64 -5.16 8.40 5.65
N GLY A 65 -5.80 7.32 5.19
CA GLY A 65 -5.28 6.48 4.12
C GLY A 65 -5.17 7.23 2.79
N VAL A 66 -4.20 6.84 1.97
CA VAL A 66 -3.85 7.58 0.76
C VAL A 66 -3.25 6.66 -0.31
N ILE A 67 -3.56 7.00 -1.57
CA ILE A 67 -2.95 6.39 -2.76
C ILE A 67 -2.45 7.52 -3.65
N VAL A 68 -1.14 7.54 -3.89
CA VAL A 68 -0.45 8.63 -4.59
C VAL A 68 0.47 8.10 -5.68
N SER A 69 0.62 8.88 -6.76
CA SER A 69 1.57 8.53 -7.81
C SER A 69 3.01 8.72 -7.34
N ARG A 70 3.84 7.71 -7.59
CA ARG A 70 5.28 7.71 -7.38
C ARG A 70 6.02 8.69 -8.31
N ASN A 71 5.39 9.18 -9.38
CA ASN A 71 6.01 10.12 -10.31
C ASN A 71 6.01 11.58 -9.83
N GLN A 72 5.37 11.86 -8.68
CA GLN A 72 5.36 13.20 -8.11
C GLN A 72 6.75 13.58 -7.56
N LYS A 73 7.16 14.83 -7.76
CA LYS A 73 8.43 15.34 -7.20
C LYS A 73 8.43 15.38 -5.68
N SER A 74 7.26 15.64 -5.09
CA SER A 74 7.03 15.75 -3.65
C SER A 74 5.59 15.35 -3.35
N ILE A 75 5.39 14.66 -2.23
CA ILE A 75 4.09 14.18 -1.77
C ILE A 75 3.90 14.67 -0.34
N THR A 76 2.73 15.24 -0.05
CA THR A 76 2.32 15.55 1.33
C THR A 76 1.34 14.47 1.79
N LEU A 77 1.80 13.63 2.71
CA LEU A 77 1.01 12.59 3.34
C LEU A 77 0.13 13.15 4.45
N PRO A 78 -1.08 12.62 4.66
CA PRO A 78 -1.81 12.81 5.91
C PRO A 78 -0.93 12.43 7.11
N PRO A 79 -1.04 13.13 8.27
CA PRO A 79 -0.23 12.84 9.44
C PRO A 79 -0.32 11.37 9.91
N ALA A 80 -1.52 10.77 9.85
CA ALA A 80 -1.73 9.38 10.20
C ALA A 80 -0.97 8.41 9.28
N ALA A 81 -0.99 8.63 7.96
CA ALA A 81 -0.23 7.82 7.00
C ALA A 81 1.28 7.94 7.20
N ALA A 82 1.80 9.15 7.44
CA ALA A 82 3.21 9.34 7.75
C ALA A 82 3.63 8.60 9.02
N ALA A 83 2.82 8.70 10.08
CA ALA A 83 3.05 8.00 11.35
C ALA A 83 3.04 6.47 11.19
N ALA A 84 2.10 5.92 10.41
CA ALA A 84 1.95 4.48 10.20
C ALA A 84 3.20 3.83 9.58
N ILE A 85 3.94 4.57 8.75
CA ILE A 85 5.18 4.10 8.13
C ILE A 85 6.44 4.59 8.86
N GLY A 86 6.30 5.26 10.01
CA GLY A 86 7.42 5.81 10.78
C GLY A 86 8.13 7.01 10.13
N LEU A 87 7.45 7.74 9.24
CA LEU A 87 8.01 8.93 8.61
C LEU A 87 7.85 10.15 9.53
N GLY A 88 8.97 10.67 10.04
CA GLY A 88 9.00 11.81 10.97
C GLY A 88 8.63 13.18 10.37
N LYS A 89 8.08 13.22 9.15
CA LYS A 89 7.64 14.42 8.44
C LYS A 89 6.46 14.07 7.53
N THR A 90 5.66 15.06 7.13
CA THR A 90 4.49 14.82 6.26
C THR A 90 4.78 15.05 4.78
N THR A 91 5.75 15.90 4.44
CA THR A 91 6.14 16.17 3.05
C THR A 91 7.47 15.52 2.73
N ALA A 92 7.49 14.67 1.72
CA ALA A 92 8.67 13.88 1.35
C ALA A 92 8.65 13.52 -0.15
N THR A 93 9.82 13.17 -0.68
CA THR A 93 9.93 12.57 -2.01
C THR A 93 9.40 11.13 -2.00
N PRO A 94 8.96 10.59 -3.15
CA PRO A 94 8.55 9.18 -3.24
C PRO A 94 9.61 8.19 -2.75
N VAL A 95 10.89 8.49 -2.98
CA VAL A 95 12.02 7.65 -2.54
C VAL A 95 12.14 7.64 -1.01
N GLU A 96 11.98 8.79 -0.36
CA GLU A 96 11.97 8.86 1.11
C GLU A 96 10.78 8.09 1.70
N ILE A 97 9.60 8.16 1.07
CA ILE A 97 8.41 7.43 1.51
C ILE A 97 8.62 5.92 1.37
N MET A 98 9.13 5.44 0.22
CA MET A 98 9.43 4.01 0.04
C MET A 98 10.48 3.52 1.03
N ASN A 99 11.52 4.31 1.32
CA ASN A 99 12.52 3.98 2.34
C ASN A 99 11.92 3.90 3.75
N ALA A 100 10.94 4.75 4.07
CA ALA A 100 10.20 4.66 5.34
C ALA A 100 9.33 3.40 5.37
N ILE A 101 8.61 3.08 4.30
CA ILE A 101 7.80 1.84 4.19
C ILE A 101 8.66 0.59 4.44
N LEU A 102 9.85 0.50 3.84
CA LEU A 102 10.76 -0.63 4.02
C LEU A 102 11.32 -0.77 5.45
N LYS A 103 11.20 0.28 6.27
CA LYS A 103 11.63 0.34 7.68
C LYS A 103 10.45 0.47 8.65
N ALA A 104 9.22 0.37 8.14
CA ALA A 104 8.03 0.58 8.93
C ALA A 104 7.93 -0.44 10.08
N PRO A 105 7.31 -0.10 11.20
CA PRO A 105 7.10 -1.01 12.32
C PRO A 105 6.00 -2.03 11.98
N VAL A 106 6.33 -3.03 11.15
CA VAL A 106 5.43 -4.10 10.71
C VAL A 106 6.00 -5.48 11.04
N ASP A 107 5.10 -6.44 11.26
CA ASP A 107 5.49 -7.82 11.58
C ASP A 107 6.00 -8.59 10.35
N LEU A 108 5.61 -8.17 9.15
CA LEU A 108 5.90 -8.85 7.90
C LEU A 108 6.18 -7.85 6.76
N LEU A 109 7.33 -8.03 6.11
CA LEU A 109 7.64 -7.40 4.83
C LEU A 109 7.54 -8.47 3.73
N TRP A 110 6.66 -8.27 2.74
CA TRP A 110 6.45 -9.22 1.65
C TRP A 110 7.02 -8.70 0.33
N PHE A 111 7.82 -9.53 -0.36
CA PHE A 111 8.38 -9.23 -1.68
C PHE A 111 7.65 -10.00 -2.79
N GLY A 112 6.94 -9.26 -3.64
CA GLY A 112 6.04 -9.79 -4.65
C GLY A 112 6.63 -10.36 -5.95
N GLY A 113 7.93 -10.21 -6.22
CA GLY A 113 8.55 -10.60 -7.51
C GLY A 113 8.09 -9.73 -8.70
N ILE A 114 8.71 -9.72 -9.89
CA ILE A 114 9.49 -10.75 -10.59
C ILE A 114 10.99 -10.41 -10.66
N GLY A 115 11.83 -11.36 -10.25
CA GLY A 115 13.29 -11.32 -10.35
C GLY A 115 13.89 -12.19 -9.25
N THR A 116 14.39 -13.35 -9.65
CA THR A 116 14.94 -14.45 -8.83
C THR A 116 15.75 -13.98 -7.62
N TYR A 117 15.49 -14.59 -6.47
CA TYR A 117 16.48 -14.79 -5.40
C TYR A 117 16.86 -16.26 -5.38
#